data_AF-A0A846QAF6-F1
#
_entry.id   AF-A0A846QAF6-F1
#
_cell.length_a   1.000
_cell.length_b   1.000
_cell.length_c   1.000
_cell.angle_alpha   90.00
_cell.angle_beta   90.00
_cell.angle_gamma   90.00
#
_symmetry.space_group_name_H-M   'P 1'
#
loop_
_entity.id
_entity.type
_entity.pdbx_description
1 polymer ?
#
loop_
_entity_poly.entity_id
_entity_poly.type
_entity_poly.pdbx_seq_one_letter_code
_entity_poly.pdbx_strand_id
1 'polypeptide(L)'
;MLSHRDKKIFIMGAGRSGLVGRAFAVRLLHLGYRVHVVGETIIPSVSNDDLLIAISGSGSTMLVMTAVDAAKHVGATIIGITSYLDSPLGKIADFVLQVKGRMILAKEVDKRDYFARQILGLHEPLAPLLGTLFEDTCMILLDAMISYMMKKLNLCEEDLGKCHANIE
;
A
#
# COMPACT_ATOMS: atom_id res chain seq x y z
N MET A 1 15.23 18.59 -16.72
CA MET A 1 15.53 18.07 -15.37
C MET A 1 14.43 18.54 -14.42
N LEU A 2 13.31 17.84 -14.34
CA LEU A 2 12.24 18.16 -13.39
C LEU A 2 12.45 17.32 -12.14
N SER A 3 12.83 18.00 -11.07
CA SER A 3 12.94 17.49 -9.71
C SER A 3 11.68 16.71 -9.32
N HIS A 4 11.76 15.38 -9.29
CA HIS A 4 10.74 14.53 -8.66
C HIS A 4 11.07 14.25 -7.18
N ARG A 5 12.11 14.91 -6.62
CA ARG A 5 12.53 14.76 -5.21
C ARG A 5 11.85 15.74 -4.26
N ASP A 6 11.25 16.81 -4.77
CA ASP A 6 10.58 17.83 -3.94
C ASP A 6 9.12 17.49 -3.60
N LYS A 7 8.54 16.48 -4.27
CA LYS A 7 7.17 16.02 -4.04
C LYS A 7 7.09 15.20 -2.75
N LYS A 8 6.12 15.49 -1.89
CA LYS A 8 5.91 14.73 -0.65
C LYS A 8 5.05 13.51 -0.95
N ILE A 9 5.42 12.38 -0.37
CA ILE A 9 4.68 11.13 -0.45
C ILE A 9 4.02 10.91 0.91
N PHE A 10 2.70 10.81 0.92
CA PHE A 10 1.90 10.49 2.08
C PHE A 10 1.50 9.02 2.00
N ILE A 11 1.67 8.27 3.08
CA ILE A 11 1.25 6.86 3.14
C ILE A 11 0.15 6.73 4.19
N MET A 12 -0.96 6.10 3.81
CA MET A 12 -2.08 5.82 4.70
C MET A 12 -2.47 4.35 4.64
N GLY A 13 -2.58 3.73 5.81
CA GLY A 13 -3.08 2.37 5.96
C GLY A 13 -3.65 2.19 7.35
N ALA A 14 -4.60 1.25 7.50
CA ALA A 14 -5.19 0.95 8.80
C ALA A 14 -4.66 -0.38 9.36
N GLY A 15 -4.47 -0.45 10.67
CA GLY A 15 -4.00 -1.66 11.35
C GLY A 15 -2.67 -2.18 10.79
N ARG A 16 -2.59 -3.47 10.48
CA ARG A 16 -1.39 -4.12 9.93
C ARG A 16 -1.00 -3.59 8.55
N SER A 17 -1.96 -3.21 7.71
CA SER A 17 -1.67 -2.52 6.44
C SER A 17 -0.99 -1.16 6.67
N GLY A 18 -1.25 -0.50 7.81
CA GLY A 18 -0.53 0.71 8.22
C GLY A 18 0.91 0.41 8.64
N LEU A 19 1.19 -0.75 9.24
CA LEU A 19 2.57 -1.18 9.54
C LEU A 19 3.37 -1.46 8.27
N VAL A 20 2.75 -2.14 7.29
CA VAL A 20 3.34 -2.35 5.95
C VAL A 20 3.64 -1.00 5.28
N GLY A 21 2.68 -0.05 5.35
CA GLY A 21 2.89 1.30 4.86
C GLY A 21 4.04 2.05 5.55
N ARG A 22 4.18 1.93 6.87
CA ARG A 22 5.29 2.50 7.64
C ARG A 22 6.63 1.90 7.23
N ALA A 23 6.72 0.58 7.06
CA ALA A 23 7.94 -0.07 6.61
C ALA A 23 8.38 0.43 5.23
N PHE A 24 7.42 0.58 4.30
CA PHE A 24 7.67 1.17 3.00
C PHE A 24 8.09 2.65 3.08
N ALA A 25 7.50 3.43 4.01
CA ALA A 25 7.87 4.82 4.23
C ALA A 25 9.35 4.98 4.59
N VAL A 26 9.86 4.13 5.49
CA VAL A 26 11.28 4.10 5.87
C VAL A 26 12.17 3.79 4.67
N ARG A 27 11.79 2.82 3.83
CA ARG A 27 12.57 2.46 2.64
C ARG A 27 12.61 3.60 1.61
N LEU A 28 11.50 4.29 1.40
CA LEU A 28 11.48 5.47 0.54
C LEU A 28 12.30 6.64 1.12
N LEU A 29 12.29 6.82 2.44
CA LEU A 29 13.14 7.81 3.11
C LEU A 29 14.63 7.51 2.84
N HIS A 30 15.04 6.24 2.92
CA HIS A 30 16.42 5.83 2.59
C HIS A 30 16.80 6.11 1.12
N LEU A 31 15.84 6.16 0.20
CA LEU A 31 16.08 6.56 -1.20
C LEU A 31 16.16 8.10 -1.39
N GLY A 32 15.94 8.86 -0.32
CA GLY A 32 15.98 10.32 -0.32
C GLY A 32 14.65 10.99 -0.74
N TYR A 33 13.52 10.27 -0.66
CA TYR A 33 12.20 10.88 -0.85
C TYR A 33 11.67 11.50 0.45
N ARG A 34 10.87 12.56 0.31
CA ARG A 34 10.16 13.16 1.43
C ARG A 34 8.88 12.38 1.70
N VAL A 35 8.88 11.54 2.73
CA VAL A 35 7.76 10.65 3.04
C VAL A 35 7.18 10.93 4.41
N HIS A 36 5.86 10.95 4.49
CA HIS A 36 5.10 11.16 5.71
C HIS A 36 4.02 10.08 5.84
N VAL A 37 3.77 9.62 7.05
CA VAL A 37 2.71 8.64 7.32
C VAL A 37 1.51 9.38 7.92
N VAL A 38 0.34 9.22 7.31
CA VAL A 38 -0.88 9.87 7.76
C VAL A 38 -1.30 9.27 9.11
N GLY A 39 -1.53 10.13 10.10
CA GLY A 39 -1.79 9.76 11.49
C GLY A 39 -0.60 9.90 12.44
N GLU A 40 0.61 10.19 11.95
CA GLU A 40 1.77 10.53 12.78
C GLU A 40 1.83 12.03 13.13
N THR A 41 2.64 12.41 14.11
CA THR A 41 2.66 13.78 14.69
C THR A 41 3.20 14.86 13.73
N ILE A 42 4.09 14.50 12.80
CA ILE A 42 4.82 15.46 11.94
C ILE A 42 4.37 15.42 10.48
N ILE A 43 3.12 15.80 10.22
CA ILE A 43 2.54 15.83 8.88
C ILE A 43 2.47 17.27 8.37
N PRO A 44 3.25 17.64 7.32
CA PRO A 44 3.12 18.94 6.67
C PRO A 44 1.81 19.01 5.86
N SER A 45 1.40 20.23 5.49
CA SER A 45 0.23 20.40 4.62
C SER A 45 0.39 19.65 3.29
N VAL A 46 -0.69 19.03 2.84
CA VAL A 46 -0.78 18.37 1.53
C VAL A 46 -1.00 19.45 0.47
N SER A 47 -0.39 19.29 -0.69
CA SER A 47 -0.50 20.15 -1.86
C SER A 47 -0.82 19.33 -3.11
N ASN A 48 -1.28 19.97 -4.18
CA ASN A 48 -1.77 19.31 -5.39
C ASN A 48 -0.68 18.50 -6.12
N ASP A 49 0.60 18.84 -5.91
CA ASP A 49 1.73 18.13 -6.50
C ASP A 49 2.17 16.88 -5.72
N ASP A 50 1.58 16.65 -4.54
CA ASP A 50 1.93 15.56 -3.66
C ASP A 50 1.23 14.25 -4.03
N LEU A 51 1.72 13.15 -3.47
CA LEU A 51 1.24 11.80 -3.73
C LEU A 51 0.68 11.18 -2.45
N LEU A 52 -0.53 10.62 -2.49
CA LEU A 52 -1.08 9.78 -1.43
C LEU A 52 -1.07 8.31 -1.86
N ILE A 53 -0.42 7.45 -1.08
CA ILE A 53 -0.46 5.99 -1.23
C ILE A 53 -1.37 5.42 -0.14
N ALA A 54 -2.54 4.94 -0.55
CA ALA A 54 -3.56 4.38 0.32
C ALA A 54 -3.54 2.85 0.24
N ILE A 55 -3.29 2.17 1.36
CA ILE A 55 -3.20 0.72 1.45
C ILE A 55 -4.45 0.18 2.15
N SER A 56 -5.31 -0.51 1.41
CA SER A 56 -6.51 -1.17 1.96
C SER A 56 -6.91 -2.42 1.17
N GLY A 57 -6.85 -3.58 1.82
CA GLY A 57 -7.21 -4.85 1.20
C GLY A 57 -8.69 -4.95 0.77
N SER A 58 -9.64 -4.37 1.52
CA SER A 58 -11.04 -4.25 1.06
C SER A 58 -11.30 -3.02 0.19
N GLY A 59 -10.44 -2.00 0.26
CA GLY A 59 -10.67 -0.72 -0.40
C GLY A 59 -11.87 0.07 0.15
N SER A 60 -12.35 -0.28 1.35
CA SER A 60 -13.54 0.31 1.98
C SER A 60 -13.30 0.78 3.42
N THR A 61 -12.04 0.80 3.86
CA THR A 61 -11.71 1.16 5.25
C THR A 61 -11.94 2.64 5.48
N MET A 62 -12.86 2.99 6.39
CA MET A 62 -13.30 4.37 6.61
C MET A 62 -12.14 5.36 6.81
N LEU A 63 -11.19 5.06 7.71
CA LEU A 63 -10.02 5.92 7.96
C LEU A 63 -9.19 6.18 6.70
N VAL A 64 -9.01 5.15 5.87
CA VAL A 64 -8.25 5.28 4.61
C VAL A 64 -9.05 6.12 3.61
N MET A 65 -10.36 5.89 3.51
CA MET A 65 -11.24 6.66 2.62
C MET A 65 -11.29 8.14 3.00
N THR A 66 -11.37 8.47 4.29
CA THR A 66 -11.36 9.87 4.75
C THR A 66 -10.08 10.59 4.33
N ALA A 67 -8.92 9.94 4.43
CA ALA A 67 -7.65 10.51 3.97
C ALA A 67 -7.61 10.68 2.44
N VAL A 68 -8.15 9.71 1.72
CA VAL A 68 -8.27 9.72 0.25
C VAL A 68 -9.18 10.85 -0.23
N ASP A 69 -10.33 11.04 0.40
CA ASP A 69 -11.23 12.14 0.08
C ASP A 69 -10.59 13.50 0.37
N ALA A 70 -9.91 13.64 1.51
CA ALA A 70 -9.17 14.87 1.84
C ALA A 70 -8.07 15.16 0.81
N ALA A 71 -7.29 14.17 0.40
CA ALA A 71 -6.27 14.32 -0.63
C ALA A 71 -6.86 14.68 -1.99
N LYS A 72 -8.01 14.12 -2.34
CA LYS A 72 -8.74 14.44 -3.58
C LYS A 72 -9.25 15.88 -3.59
N HIS A 73 -9.76 16.36 -2.46
CA HIS A 73 -10.20 17.75 -2.32
C HIS A 73 -9.07 18.75 -2.49
N VAL A 74 -7.87 18.39 -2.02
CA VAL A 74 -6.66 19.19 -2.25
C VAL A 74 -6.17 19.03 -3.69
N GLY A 75 -6.48 17.92 -4.36
CA GLY A 75 -6.04 17.65 -5.73
C GLY A 75 -4.67 16.97 -5.80
N ALA A 76 -4.27 16.28 -4.73
CA ALA A 76 -3.10 15.41 -4.73
C ALA A 76 -3.35 14.15 -5.57
N THR A 77 -2.29 13.55 -6.11
CA THR A 77 -2.38 12.29 -6.87
C THR A 77 -2.58 11.12 -5.90
N ILE A 78 -3.50 10.20 -6.21
CA ILE A 78 -3.89 9.10 -5.33
C ILE A 78 -3.52 7.75 -5.97
N ILE A 79 -2.71 6.97 -5.25
CA ILE A 79 -2.40 5.58 -5.57
C ILE A 79 -3.10 4.67 -4.55
N GLY A 80 -4.04 3.87 -5.02
CA GLY A 80 -4.74 2.87 -4.21
C GLY A 80 -4.12 1.48 -4.35
N ILE A 81 -3.64 0.89 -3.25
CA ILE A 81 -3.22 -0.52 -3.19
C ILE A 81 -4.35 -1.34 -2.59
N THR A 82 -4.99 -2.16 -3.41
CA THR A 82 -6.16 -2.95 -3.00
C THR A 82 -6.30 -4.26 -3.76
N SER A 83 -7.06 -5.21 -3.23
CA SER A 83 -7.41 -6.44 -3.94
C SER A 83 -8.60 -6.27 -4.90
N TYR A 84 -9.47 -5.28 -4.66
CA TYR A 84 -10.74 -5.11 -5.37
C TYR A 84 -10.76 -3.79 -6.15
N LEU A 85 -10.77 -3.89 -7.48
CA LEU A 85 -10.86 -2.72 -8.36
C LEU A 85 -12.20 -1.99 -8.23
N ASP A 86 -13.30 -2.72 -7.98
CA ASP A 86 -14.64 -2.15 -7.82
C ASP A 86 -14.90 -1.52 -6.43
N SER A 87 -13.89 -1.52 -5.55
CA SER A 87 -14.00 -0.91 -4.22
C SER A 87 -14.06 0.63 -4.29
N PRO A 88 -14.55 1.30 -3.23
CA PRO A 88 -14.51 2.76 -3.13
C PRO A 88 -13.13 3.34 -3.42
N LEU A 89 -12.07 2.74 -2.87
CA LEU A 89 -10.69 3.14 -3.13
C LEU A 89 -10.30 2.98 -4.61
N GLY A 90 -10.65 1.85 -5.22
CA GLY A 90 -10.34 1.59 -6.63
C GLY A 90 -11.04 2.54 -7.60
N LYS A 91 -12.23 3.04 -7.24
CA LYS A 91 -12.97 4.03 -8.04
C LYS A 91 -12.47 5.46 -7.87
N ILE A 92 -11.90 5.79 -6.72
CA ILE A 92 -11.48 7.15 -6.38
C ILE A 92 -10.01 7.40 -6.74
N ALA A 93 -9.15 6.38 -6.66
CA ALA A 93 -7.73 6.51 -6.93
C ALA A 93 -7.43 6.77 -8.41
N ASP A 94 -6.42 7.60 -8.68
CA ASP A 94 -5.93 7.88 -10.04
C ASP A 94 -5.19 6.67 -10.62
N PHE A 95 -4.44 5.97 -9.77
CA PHE A 95 -3.77 4.73 -10.11
C PHE A 95 -4.11 3.65 -9.09
N VAL A 96 -4.41 2.44 -9.58
CA VAL A 96 -4.73 1.30 -8.71
C VAL A 96 -3.71 0.21 -8.91
N LEU A 97 -3.01 -0.14 -7.83
CA LEU A 97 -2.12 -1.31 -7.78
C LEU A 97 -2.92 -2.48 -7.22
N GLN A 98 -3.33 -3.39 -8.11
CA GLN A 98 -4.10 -4.56 -7.72
C GLN A 98 -3.20 -5.63 -7.10
N VAL A 99 -3.37 -5.89 -5.81
CA VAL A 99 -2.67 -6.96 -5.09
C VAL A 99 -3.65 -8.06 -4.73
N LYS A 100 -3.54 -9.21 -5.40
CA LYS A 100 -4.41 -10.38 -5.17
C LYS A 100 -3.94 -11.13 -3.91
N GLY A 101 -4.45 -10.75 -2.75
CA GLY A 101 -4.20 -11.48 -1.50
C GLY A 101 -5.43 -11.65 -0.62
N ARG A 102 -6.48 -10.83 -0.81
CA ARG A 102 -7.78 -11.04 -0.18
C ARG A 102 -8.71 -11.77 -1.14
N MET A 103 -8.61 -13.10 -1.18
CA MET A 103 -9.62 -13.92 -1.84
C MET A 103 -10.78 -14.16 -0.87
N ILE A 104 -11.85 -13.37 -0.94
CA ILE A 104 -13.13 -13.81 -0.37
C ILE A 104 -13.73 -14.79 -1.40
N LEU A 105 -13.17 -15.99 -1.49
CA LEU A 105 -13.81 -17.10 -2.21
C LEU A 105 -15.01 -17.67 -1.44
N ALA A 106 -15.18 -17.26 -0.17
CA ALA A 106 -16.06 -17.94 0.78
C ALA A 106 -17.36 -17.19 1.14
N LYS A 107 -17.74 -16.11 0.44
CA LYS A 107 -19.08 -15.51 0.65
C LYS A 107 -20.17 -16.04 -0.27
N GLU A 108 -19.83 -16.75 -1.35
CA GLU A 108 -20.86 -17.24 -2.30
C GLU A 108 -20.85 -18.74 -2.60
N VAL A 109 -19.85 -19.50 -2.16
CA VAL A 109 -19.91 -20.96 -2.30
C VAL A 109 -20.52 -21.54 -1.04
N ASP A 110 -21.80 -21.92 -1.15
CA ASP A 110 -22.57 -22.72 -0.19
C ASP A 110 -21.64 -23.61 0.64
N LYS A 111 -21.69 -23.49 1.97
CA LYS A 111 -20.83 -24.22 2.92
C LYS A 111 -20.96 -25.75 2.82
N ARG A 112 -21.84 -26.25 1.95
CA ARG A 112 -22.31 -27.63 1.90
C ARG A 112 -21.54 -28.54 0.95
N ASP A 113 -20.68 -28.03 0.06
CA ASP A 113 -20.05 -28.87 -0.96
C ASP A 113 -18.52 -28.90 -0.89
N TYR A 114 -18.02 -29.53 0.17
CA TYR A 114 -16.59 -29.80 0.39
C TYR A 114 -15.97 -30.60 -0.77
N PHE A 115 -16.71 -31.56 -1.32
CA PHE A 115 -16.27 -32.40 -2.44
C PHE A 115 -16.14 -31.62 -3.77
N ALA A 116 -17.06 -30.70 -4.07
CA ALA A 116 -16.97 -29.87 -5.28
C ALA A 116 -15.75 -28.92 -5.22
N ARG A 117 -15.41 -28.42 -4.03
CA ARG A 117 -14.23 -27.55 -3.82
C ARG A 117 -12.92 -28.26 -4.12
N GLN A 118 -12.76 -29.53 -3.72
CA GLN A 118 -11.56 -30.32 -4.03
C GLN A 118 -11.42 -30.61 -5.53
N ILE A 119 -12.52 -30.91 -6.21
CA ILE A 119 -12.51 -31.21 -7.66
C ILE A 119 -12.17 -29.94 -8.47
N LEU A 120 -12.65 -28.78 -8.04
CA LEU A 120 -12.39 -27.48 -8.68
C LEU A 120 -11.03 -26.85 -8.30
N GLY A 121 -10.23 -27.50 -7.45
CA GLY A 121 -8.94 -26.98 -6.98
C GLY A 121 -9.06 -25.76 -6.04
N LEU A 122 -10.26 -25.51 -5.50
CA LEU A 122 -10.55 -24.41 -4.58
C LEU A 122 -10.14 -24.81 -3.16
N HIS A 123 -8.84 -24.70 -2.89
CA HIS A 123 -8.29 -24.95 -1.55
C HIS A 123 -8.65 -23.80 -0.63
N GLU A 124 -9.12 -24.13 0.58
CA GLU A 124 -9.27 -23.16 1.65
C GLU A 124 -7.85 -22.62 1.96
N PRO A 125 -7.60 -21.30 1.79
CA PRO A 125 -6.25 -20.79 1.96
C PRO A 125 -5.77 -21.08 3.39
N LEU A 126 -4.57 -21.66 3.52
CA LEU A 126 -3.91 -22.01 4.80
C LEU A 126 -3.70 -20.81 5.75
N ALA A 127 -4.06 -19.59 5.35
CA ALA A 127 -4.08 -18.40 6.18
C ALA A 127 -5.53 -18.10 6.62
N PRO A 128 -5.97 -18.56 7.81
CA PRO A 128 -7.34 -18.36 8.32
C PRO A 128 -7.59 -16.91 8.80
N LEU A 129 -6.93 -15.90 8.23
CA LEU A 129 -6.87 -14.56 8.81
C LEU A 129 -7.13 -13.48 7.76
N LEU A 130 -8.35 -12.94 7.81
CA LEU A 130 -8.77 -11.53 7.62
C LEU A 130 -7.79 -10.59 6.86
N GLY A 131 -7.20 -11.01 5.74
CA GLY A 131 -6.30 -10.17 4.92
C GLY A 131 -4.79 -10.31 5.17
N THR A 132 -4.30 -11.30 5.93
CA THR A 132 -2.85 -11.51 6.14
C THR A 132 -2.11 -11.73 4.81
N LEU A 133 -2.65 -12.58 3.93
CA LEU A 133 -2.04 -12.82 2.62
C LEU A 133 -1.95 -11.54 1.78
N PHE A 134 -2.93 -10.63 1.90
CA PHE A 134 -2.85 -9.33 1.24
C PHE A 134 -1.71 -8.48 1.80
N GLU A 135 -1.55 -8.44 3.12
CA GLU A 135 -0.50 -7.65 3.77
C GLU A 135 0.89 -8.19 3.43
N ASP A 136 1.11 -9.50 3.51
CA ASP A 136 2.39 -10.14 3.18
C ASP A 136 2.74 -9.94 1.70
N THR A 137 1.77 -10.17 0.80
CA THR A 137 1.97 -9.94 -0.64
C THR A 137 2.24 -8.47 -0.93
N CYS A 138 1.54 -7.56 -0.24
CA CYS A 138 1.76 -6.13 -0.35
C CYS A 138 3.17 -5.74 0.11
N MET A 139 3.63 -6.29 1.23
CA MET A 139 4.98 -6.05 1.75
C MET A 139 6.05 -6.49 0.73
N ILE A 140 5.95 -7.72 0.24
CA ILE A 140 6.89 -8.27 -0.75
C ILE A 140 6.89 -7.43 -2.04
N LEU A 141 5.71 -7.02 -2.51
CA LEU A 141 5.58 -6.20 -3.70
C LEU A 141 6.22 -4.81 -3.52
N LEU A 142 6.00 -4.18 -2.37
CA LEU A 142 6.56 -2.87 -2.06
C LEU A 142 8.08 -2.92 -1.96
N ASP A 143 8.65 -3.95 -1.35
CA ASP A 143 10.11 -4.15 -1.32
C ASP A 143 10.68 -4.44 -2.71
N ALA A 144 9.98 -5.23 -3.53
CA ALA A 144 10.36 -5.44 -4.93
C ALA A 144 10.34 -4.13 -5.74
N MET A 145 9.38 -3.24 -5.48
CA MET A 145 9.34 -1.90 -6.08
C MET A 145 10.54 -1.05 -5.63
N ILE A 146 10.92 -1.09 -4.34
CA ILE A 146 12.13 -0.41 -3.85
C ILE A 146 13.36 -0.92 -4.58
N SER A 147 13.53 -2.24 -4.71
CA SER A 147 14.66 -2.84 -5.43
C SER A 147 14.71 -2.38 -6.90
N TYR A 148 13.56 -2.34 -7.57
CA TYR A 148 13.46 -1.80 -8.93
C TYR A 148 13.83 -0.31 -9.00
N MET A 149 13.37 0.50 -8.05
CA MET A 149 13.70 1.93 -7.96
C MET A 149 15.19 2.15 -7.70
N MET A 150 15.82 1.37 -6.83
CA MET A 150 17.27 1.42 -6.58
C MET A 150 18.05 1.21 -7.87
N LYS A 151 17.68 0.18 -8.66
CA LYS A 151 18.31 -0.10 -9.95
C LYS A 151 18.12 1.03 -10.95
N LYS A 152 16.92 1.64 -11.00
CA LYS A 152 16.63 2.75 -11.91
C LYS A 152 17.35 4.05 -11.52
N LEU A 153 17.58 4.24 -10.23
CA LEU A 153 18.28 5.40 -9.68
C LEU A 153 19.81 5.20 -9.58
N ASN A 154 20.32 4.02 -9.98
CA ASN A 154 21.73 3.61 -9.82
C ASN A 154 22.25 3.82 -8.38
N LEU A 155 21.41 3.52 -7.37
CA LEU A 155 21.77 3.63 -5.96
C LEU A 155 22.28 2.28 -5.45
N CYS A 156 23.38 2.31 -4.70
CA CYS A 156 23.93 1.15 -4.02
C CYS A 156 23.49 1.10 -2.55
N GLU A 157 23.61 -0.06 -1.90
CA GLU A 157 23.26 -0.22 -0.48
C GLU A 157 24.00 0.75 0.44
N GLU A 158 25.24 1.10 0.10
CA GLU A 158 26.03 2.11 0.82
C GLU A 158 25.39 3.50 0.83
N ASP A 159 24.62 3.86 -0.21
CA ASP A 159 23.92 5.14 -0.25
C ASP A 159 22.63 5.12 0.57
N LEU A 160 21.97 3.95 0.68
CA LEU A 160 20.82 3.77 1.58
C LEU A 160 21.26 3.81 3.04
N GLY A 161 22.44 3.27 3.36
CA GLY A 161 23.02 3.29 4.71
C GLY A 161 23.26 4.69 5.25
N LYS A 162 23.54 5.68 4.38
CA LYS A 162 23.75 7.09 4.79
C LYS A 162 22.49 7.77 5.30
N CYS A 163 21.31 7.26 4.93
CA CYS A 163 20.01 7.78 5.34
C CYS A 163 19.33 6.89 6.41
N HIS A 164 20.00 5.84 6.87
CA HIS A 164 19.53 5.03 7.99
C HIS A 164 19.60 5.84 9.29
N ALA A 165 18.73 5.56 10.25
CA ALA A 165 18.86 6.17 11.57
C ALA A 165 20.17 5.69 12.24
N ASN A 166 20.98 6.64 12.71
CA ASN A 166 22.28 6.38 13.35
C ASN A 166 22.15 6.17 14.86
N ILE A 167 20.96 6.39 15.41
CA ILE A 167 20.61 6.31 16.83
C ILE A 167 19.19 5.76 16.88
N GLU A 168 18.99 4.67 17.63
CA GLU A 168 17.67 4.10 17.98
C GLU A 168 17.28 4.47 19.42
#